data_AF-A0A1E1KY17-F1
#
_entry.id   AF-A0A1E1KY17-F1
#
_cell.length_a   1.000
_cell.length_b   1.000
_cell.length_c   1.000
_cell.angle_alpha   90.00
_cell.angle_beta   90.00
_cell.angle_gamma   90.00
#
_symmetry.space_group_name_H-M   'P 1'
#
loop_
_entity.id
_entity.type
_entity.pdbx_description
1 polymer ?
#
loop_
_entity_poly.entity_id
_entity_poly.type
_entity_poly.pdbx_seq_one_letter_code
_entity_poly.pdbx_strand_id
1 'polypeptide(L)'
;MSKKPSSMSVLDLGGITRLPNLKPGQLEDNAVVAGSISTSELSLQDIPNISDMGVQALTITQQFPSIWFVNFPPELDDRKKAHLAGLMDDMLHYRSWASLQWWTEVFKNVPSGVTQDPNTMKAQSRELARAAYSMLKSTSWLQQINNDVQDRTIECKSSDFHAALIHEAIIGYVSLTPRLLQSLEPVLMAIVSSLDTSGGDNQARTLVMEKYEYVSENDSIKAYIRLVAFEVTESFYNIPEGKSGQQQWIKCSLKFLNYEALFDMEAWKASDHVRVNTAAMHSDGTNIE
;
A
#
# COMPACT_ATOMS: atom_id res chain seq x y z
N MET A 1 20.40 -34.08 6.92
CA MET A 1 20.67 -32.81 6.20
C MET A 1 19.43 -31.94 6.32
N SER A 2 19.49 -30.89 7.14
CA SER A 2 18.34 -30.03 7.45
C SER A 2 18.15 -28.99 6.34
N LYS A 3 16.99 -29.00 5.66
CA LYS A 3 16.63 -28.00 4.65
C LYS A 3 16.33 -26.68 5.38
N LYS A 4 17.04 -25.60 5.02
CA LYS A 4 16.68 -24.22 5.44
C LYS A 4 15.28 -23.89 4.90
N PRO A 5 14.34 -23.40 5.72
CA PRO A 5 13.04 -22.94 5.23
C PRO A 5 13.17 -21.58 4.53
N SER A 6 12.45 -21.43 3.41
CA SER A 6 12.35 -20.20 2.60
C SER A 6 12.02 -18.99 3.46
N SER A 7 12.77 -17.90 3.30
CA SER A 7 12.55 -16.62 3.99
C SER A 7 11.31 -15.91 3.44
N MET A 8 10.40 -15.53 4.35
CA MET A 8 9.33 -14.57 4.07
C MET A 8 9.98 -13.18 4.03
N SER A 9 9.85 -12.46 2.91
CA SER A 9 10.38 -11.10 2.78
C SER A 9 9.34 -10.11 3.29
N VAL A 10 9.63 -9.49 4.44
CA VAL A 10 9.00 -8.23 4.84
C VAL A 10 9.62 -7.17 3.95
N LEU A 11 8.94 -6.84 2.86
CA LEU A 11 9.33 -5.76 1.99
C LEU A 11 8.92 -4.48 2.71
N ASP A 12 9.90 -3.82 3.34
CA ASP A 12 9.77 -2.44 3.78
C ASP A 12 9.60 -1.58 2.51
N LEU A 13 8.35 -1.23 2.23
CA LEU A 13 7.92 -0.46 1.06
C LEU A 13 7.53 0.96 1.46
N GLY A 14 8.06 1.44 2.59
CA GLY A 14 8.07 2.85 2.95
C GLY A 14 8.88 3.64 1.94
N GLY A 15 8.26 3.93 0.82
CA GLY A 15 8.88 4.60 -0.30
C GLY A 15 8.90 3.71 -1.52
N ILE A 16 8.38 4.23 -2.62
CA ILE A 16 8.73 3.91 -4.00
C ILE A 16 9.92 2.95 -4.05
N THR A 17 9.66 1.64 -4.02
CA THR A 17 10.75 0.70 -4.20
C THR A 17 11.21 0.85 -5.63
N ARG A 18 12.46 1.31 -5.73
CA ARG A 18 13.43 0.97 -6.75
C ARG A 18 12.88 -0.05 -7.74
N LEU A 19 12.60 0.45 -8.95
CA LEU A 19 12.66 -0.33 -10.17
C LEU A 19 13.88 -1.28 -10.10
N PRO A 20 13.72 -2.59 -10.32
CA PRO A 20 14.85 -3.48 -10.30
C PRO A 20 15.78 -3.15 -11.49
N ASN A 21 17.04 -2.82 -11.18
CA ASN A 21 18.19 -2.71 -12.09
C ASN A 21 18.24 -1.55 -13.12
N LEU A 22 18.43 -0.31 -12.65
CA LEU A 22 19.14 0.71 -13.42
C LEU A 22 20.46 1.06 -12.73
N LYS A 23 21.58 0.91 -13.45
CA LYS A 23 22.91 1.30 -12.97
C LYS A 23 22.96 2.83 -12.79
N PRO A 24 23.71 3.36 -11.80
CA PRO A 24 23.88 4.80 -11.66
C PRO A 24 24.66 5.34 -12.88
N GLY A 25 24.01 6.15 -13.73
CA GLY A 25 24.67 6.82 -14.86
C GLY A 25 23.93 6.91 -16.21
N GLN A 26 22.65 6.51 -16.32
CA GLN A 26 21.90 6.60 -17.60
C GLN A 26 20.69 7.55 -17.58
N LEU A 27 20.71 8.61 -16.77
CA LEU A 27 19.57 9.53 -16.63
C LEU A 27 19.67 10.82 -17.46
N GLU A 28 20.60 10.92 -18.42
CA GLU A 28 20.75 12.16 -19.22
C GLU A 28 20.17 12.13 -20.63
N ASP A 29 19.80 10.97 -21.17
CA ASP A 29 19.19 10.91 -22.51
C ASP A 29 18.07 9.88 -22.51
N ASN A 30 16.83 10.32 -22.28
CA ASN A 30 15.62 9.69 -22.83
C ASN A 30 14.42 10.63 -22.66
N ALA A 31 14.08 11.30 -23.76
CA ALA A 31 12.89 12.12 -23.89
C ALA A 31 11.63 11.24 -23.82
N VAL A 32 10.77 11.48 -22.83
CA VAL A 32 9.47 10.80 -22.73
C VAL A 32 8.42 11.59 -23.51
N VAL A 33 7.85 10.91 -24.51
CA VAL A 33 6.71 11.36 -25.31
C VAL A 33 5.43 11.29 -24.47
N ALA A 34 4.80 12.44 -24.24
CA ALA A 34 3.53 12.56 -23.55
C ALA A 34 2.39 11.96 -24.40
N GLY A 35 1.77 10.89 -23.90
CA GLY A 35 0.49 10.40 -24.41
C GLY A 35 -0.61 11.41 -24.09
N SER A 36 -1.22 11.99 -25.12
CA SER A 36 -2.28 12.99 -24.98
C SER A 36 -3.55 12.36 -24.40
N ILE A 37 -3.84 12.64 -23.14
CA ILE A 37 -5.18 12.46 -22.56
C ILE A 37 -5.97 13.72 -22.89
N SER A 38 -7.13 13.57 -23.54
CA SER A 38 -8.05 14.67 -23.82
C SER A 38 -8.72 15.13 -22.53
N THR A 39 -8.04 16.00 -21.77
CA THR A 39 -8.61 16.71 -20.63
C THR A 39 -9.19 18.04 -21.10
N SER A 40 -10.51 18.22 -20.94
CA SER A 40 -11.15 19.52 -21.00
C SER A 40 -10.44 20.51 -20.07
N GLU A 41 -10.28 21.74 -20.55
CA GLU A 41 -9.41 22.81 -20.08
C GLU A 41 -9.37 23.02 -18.54
N LEU A 42 -8.33 22.47 -17.92
CA LEU A 42 -7.74 22.95 -16.66
C LEU A 42 -6.27 23.30 -16.98
N SER A 43 -5.78 24.43 -16.45
CA SER A 43 -4.44 24.95 -16.80
C SER A 43 -3.34 23.93 -16.47
N LEU A 44 -2.70 23.42 -17.52
CA LEU A 44 -1.61 22.43 -17.52
C LEU A 44 -0.30 22.87 -16.85
N GLN A 45 -0.29 24.03 -16.16
CA GLN A 45 0.92 24.60 -15.55
C GLN A 45 1.17 24.14 -14.09
N ASP A 46 0.22 23.46 -13.46
CA ASP A 46 0.29 23.14 -12.03
C ASP A 46 0.47 21.64 -11.70
N ILE A 47 0.62 20.77 -12.70
CA ILE A 47 0.91 19.33 -12.44
C ILE A 47 2.44 19.15 -12.39
N PRO A 48 3.02 18.74 -11.25
CA PRO A 48 4.46 18.54 -11.14
C PRO A 48 4.92 17.46 -12.15
N ASN A 49 6.15 17.59 -12.65
CA ASN A 49 6.78 16.55 -13.45
C ASN A 49 6.77 15.21 -12.66
N ILE A 50 6.59 14.08 -13.33
CA ILE A 50 6.49 12.75 -12.72
C ILE A 50 7.69 12.45 -11.81
N SER A 51 8.92 12.86 -12.19
CA SER A 51 10.09 12.66 -11.32
C SER A 51 9.99 13.44 -10.02
N ASP A 52 9.48 14.68 -10.09
CA ASP A 52 9.34 15.57 -8.94
C ASP A 52 8.21 15.10 -8.03
N MET A 53 7.12 14.56 -8.61
CA MET A 53 6.06 13.90 -7.86
C MET A 53 6.59 12.72 -7.06
N GLY A 54 7.45 11.89 -7.65
CA GLY A 54 8.04 10.74 -6.96
C GLY A 54 8.87 11.15 -5.74
N VAL A 55 9.74 12.14 -5.90
CA VAL A 55 10.56 12.67 -4.78
C VAL A 55 9.68 13.26 -3.68
N GLN A 56 8.67 14.03 -4.07
CA GLN A 56 7.74 14.65 -3.12
C GLN A 56 6.91 13.61 -2.37
N ALA A 57 6.32 12.64 -3.08
CA ALA A 57 5.58 11.52 -2.52
C ALA A 57 6.41 10.70 -1.54
N LEU A 58 7.67 10.41 -1.90
CA LEU A 58 8.61 9.70 -1.02
C LEU A 58 8.87 10.49 0.27
N THR A 59 9.14 11.79 0.14
CA THR A 59 9.40 12.68 1.27
C THR A 59 8.21 12.73 2.22
N ILE A 60 6.99 12.86 1.69
CA ILE A 60 5.75 12.85 2.49
C ILE A 60 5.56 11.50 3.18
N THR A 61 5.74 10.39 2.46
CA THR A 61 5.56 9.04 3.01
C THR A 61 6.53 8.75 4.16
N GLN A 62 7.77 9.23 4.06
CA GLN A 62 8.78 9.05 5.10
C GLN A 62 8.47 9.88 6.35
N GLN A 63 7.91 11.08 6.20
CA GLN A 63 7.60 11.96 7.33
C GLN A 63 6.23 11.68 7.95
N PHE A 64 5.24 11.32 7.13
CA PHE A 64 3.85 11.10 7.51
C PHE A 64 3.33 9.82 6.84
N PRO A 65 3.80 8.64 7.24
CA PRO A 65 3.35 7.39 6.64
C PRO A 65 1.86 7.16 6.91
N SER A 66 1.09 6.88 5.84
CA SER A 66 -0.34 6.59 5.92
C SER A 66 -0.77 5.34 5.17
N ILE A 67 0.10 4.74 4.34
CA ILE A 67 -0.17 3.51 3.60
C ILE A 67 0.97 2.51 3.81
N TRP A 68 0.61 1.26 4.10
CA TRP A 68 1.53 0.13 4.17
C TRP A 68 1.09 -0.98 3.23
N PHE A 69 2.05 -1.67 2.62
CA PHE A 69 1.81 -2.80 1.74
C PHE A 69 2.29 -4.10 2.40
N VAL A 70 1.44 -5.12 2.38
CA VAL A 70 1.75 -6.44 2.94
C VAL A 70 1.37 -7.52 1.94
N ASN A 71 2.25 -8.49 1.73
CA ASN A 71 2.03 -9.60 0.81
C ASN A 71 2.13 -10.94 1.56
N PHE A 72 1.14 -11.80 1.34
CA PHE A 72 1.00 -13.13 1.93
C PHE A 72 1.10 -14.21 0.84
N PRO A 73 2.32 -14.58 0.40
CA PRO A 73 2.49 -15.63 -0.60
C PRO A 73 2.25 -17.01 0.04
N PRO A 74 1.54 -17.94 -0.64
CA PRO A 74 1.34 -19.29 -0.17
C PRO A 74 2.61 -20.12 -0.33
N GLU A 75 2.75 -21.17 0.49
CA GLU A 75 3.78 -22.18 0.27
C GLU A 75 3.35 -23.12 -0.87
N LEU A 76 4.09 -23.09 -1.98
CA LEU A 76 3.82 -23.89 -3.17
C LEU A 76 5.01 -24.78 -3.55
N ASP A 77 4.75 -25.79 -4.37
CA ASP A 77 5.78 -26.62 -5.01
C ASP A 77 6.52 -25.84 -6.12
N ASP A 78 7.70 -26.33 -6.50
CA ASP A 78 8.62 -25.57 -7.36
C ASP A 78 8.03 -25.20 -8.72
N ARG A 79 7.16 -26.04 -9.29
CA ARG A 79 6.48 -25.76 -10.56
C ARG A 79 5.54 -24.57 -10.46
N LYS A 80 4.79 -24.45 -9.37
CA LYS A 80 3.81 -23.37 -9.17
C LYS A 80 4.45 -22.06 -8.71
N LYS A 81 5.65 -22.11 -8.13
CA LYS A 81 6.41 -20.91 -7.73
C LYS A 81 6.69 -19.97 -8.90
N ALA A 82 7.00 -20.50 -10.09
CA ALA A 82 7.23 -19.66 -11.27
C ALA A 82 5.96 -18.91 -11.71
N HIS A 83 4.80 -19.59 -11.67
CA HIS A 83 3.51 -18.96 -11.97
C HIS A 83 3.16 -17.89 -10.92
N LEU A 84 3.34 -18.21 -9.63
CA LEU A 84 3.14 -17.26 -8.54
C LEU A 84 4.03 -16.01 -8.71
N ALA A 85 5.31 -16.20 -9.07
CA ALA A 85 6.23 -15.09 -9.26
C ALA A 85 5.76 -14.12 -10.36
N GLY A 86 5.26 -14.64 -11.49
CA GLY A 86 4.70 -13.81 -12.55
C GLY A 86 3.46 -13.03 -12.10
N LEU A 87 2.56 -13.68 -11.37
CA LEU A 87 1.37 -13.02 -10.83
C LEU A 87 1.72 -11.96 -9.77
N MET A 88 2.73 -12.21 -8.92
CA MET A 88 3.22 -11.22 -7.96
C MET A 88 3.87 -10.01 -8.65
N ASP A 89 4.56 -10.22 -9.77
CA ASP A 89 5.13 -9.16 -10.59
C ASP A 89 4.03 -8.30 -11.25
N ASP A 90 3.00 -8.93 -11.80
CA ASP A 90 1.81 -8.24 -12.33
C ASP A 90 1.10 -7.40 -11.24
N MET A 91 0.96 -7.95 -10.03
CA MET A 91 0.41 -7.23 -8.87
C MET A 91 1.28 -6.04 -8.47
N LEU A 92 2.60 -6.18 -8.49
CA LEU A 92 3.54 -5.09 -8.22
C LEU A 92 3.42 -3.98 -9.26
N HIS A 93 3.29 -4.32 -10.55
CA HIS A 93 3.05 -3.35 -11.61
C HIS A 93 1.74 -2.60 -11.43
N TYR A 94 0.65 -3.32 -11.14
CA TYR A 94 -0.64 -2.71 -10.80
C TYR A 94 -0.50 -1.72 -9.64
N ARG A 95 0.16 -2.12 -8.56
CA ARG A 95 0.32 -1.28 -7.37
C ARG A 95 1.17 -0.04 -7.62
N SER A 96 2.20 -0.17 -8.45
CA SER A 96 3.04 0.96 -8.85
C SER A 96 2.25 1.96 -9.69
N TRP A 97 1.47 1.46 -10.65
CA TRP A 97 0.55 2.28 -11.44
C TRP A 97 -0.50 2.95 -10.54
N ALA A 98 -1.14 2.19 -9.64
CA ALA A 98 -2.15 2.67 -8.72
C ALA A 98 -1.60 3.79 -7.81
N SER A 99 -0.41 3.57 -7.24
CA SER A 99 0.25 4.55 -6.37
C SER A 99 0.52 5.87 -7.11
N LEU A 100 0.95 5.80 -8.37
CA LEU A 100 1.12 6.99 -9.19
C LEU A 100 -0.22 7.74 -9.36
N GLN A 101 -1.30 7.03 -9.70
CA GLN A 101 -2.63 7.64 -9.83
C GLN A 101 -3.11 8.26 -8.50
N TRP A 102 -2.88 7.59 -7.37
CA TRP A 102 -3.24 8.12 -6.05
C TRP A 102 -2.50 9.43 -5.76
N TRP A 103 -1.19 9.47 -6.00
CA TRP A 103 -0.39 10.68 -5.78
C TRP A 103 -0.74 11.81 -6.75
N THR A 104 -1.05 11.49 -8.02
CA THR A 104 -1.58 12.48 -8.97
C THR A 104 -2.85 13.14 -8.42
N GLU A 105 -3.80 12.34 -7.94
CA GLU A 105 -5.05 12.86 -7.37
C GLU A 105 -4.81 13.64 -6.07
N VAL A 106 -3.88 13.18 -5.21
CA VAL A 106 -3.49 13.89 -3.99
C VAL A 106 -2.95 15.28 -4.30
N PHE A 107 -1.99 15.42 -5.23
CA PHE A 107 -1.42 16.72 -5.56
C PHE A 107 -2.39 17.62 -6.31
N LYS A 108 -3.37 17.05 -7.00
CA LYS A 108 -4.46 17.82 -7.59
C LYS A 108 -5.42 18.36 -6.53
N ASN A 109 -5.78 17.56 -5.53
CA ASN A 109 -6.75 17.93 -4.50
C ASN A 109 -6.15 18.76 -3.35
N VAL A 110 -4.87 18.54 -3.06
CA VAL A 110 -4.09 19.27 -2.07
C VAL A 110 -2.79 19.74 -2.72
N PRO A 111 -2.83 20.81 -3.54
CA PRO A 111 -1.66 21.33 -4.22
C PRO A 111 -0.55 21.73 -3.26
N SER A 112 0.68 21.39 -3.61
CA SER A 112 1.85 21.87 -2.90
C SER A 112 2.02 23.37 -3.15
N GLY A 113 2.13 24.17 -2.09
CA GLY A 113 2.55 25.57 -2.21
C GLY A 113 4.03 25.71 -2.62
N VAL A 114 4.50 26.94 -2.75
CA VAL A 114 5.92 27.27 -3.10
C VAL A 114 6.92 26.64 -2.11
N THR A 115 6.51 26.46 -0.86
CA THR A 115 7.25 25.72 0.16
C THR A 115 6.35 24.61 0.71
N GLN A 116 6.85 23.37 0.77
CA GLN A 116 6.15 22.29 1.45
C GLN A 116 6.16 22.52 2.96
N ASP A 117 5.04 22.99 3.50
CA ASP A 117 4.85 23.08 4.95
C ASP A 117 4.35 21.72 5.53
N PRO A 118 4.66 21.41 6.80
CA PRO A 118 4.26 20.15 7.41
C PRO A 118 2.74 19.90 7.46
N ASN A 119 1.91 20.94 7.50
CA ASN A 119 0.46 20.77 7.55
C ASN A 119 -0.09 20.35 6.19
N THR A 120 0.43 20.92 5.10
CA THR A 120 0.13 20.49 3.73
C THR A 120 0.54 19.04 3.51
N MET A 121 1.74 18.65 3.96
CA MET A 121 2.20 17.25 3.84
C MET A 121 1.32 16.27 4.63
N LYS A 122 0.87 16.64 5.85
CA LYS A 122 -0.11 15.85 6.61
C LYS A 122 -1.45 15.74 5.88
N ALA A 123 -1.94 16.84 5.29
CA ALA A 123 -3.17 16.83 4.52
C ALA A 123 -3.07 15.95 3.27
N GLN A 124 -1.94 16.00 2.56
CA GLN A 124 -1.62 15.13 1.42
C GLN A 124 -1.56 13.65 1.84
N SER A 125 -0.91 13.36 2.96
CA SER A 125 -0.85 12.00 3.53
C SER A 125 -2.24 11.44 3.89
N ARG A 126 -3.14 12.27 4.44
CA ARG A 126 -4.54 11.88 4.70
C ARG A 126 -5.32 11.68 3.40
N GLU A 127 -5.13 12.56 2.43
CA GLU A 127 -5.79 12.48 1.13
C GLU A 127 -5.38 11.23 0.36
N LEU A 128 -4.13 10.77 0.53
CA LEU A 128 -3.62 9.55 -0.09
C LEU A 128 -4.45 8.32 0.30
N ALA A 129 -4.77 8.16 1.60
CA ALA A 129 -5.61 7.07 2.08
C ALA A 129 -7.00 7.08 1.43
N ARG A 130 -7.59 8.29 1.28
CA ARG A 130 -8.89 8.48 0.63
C ARG A 130 -8.84 8.16 -0.87
N ALA A 131 -7.81 8.64 -1.56
CA ALA A 131 -7.59 8.39 -2.98
C ALA A 131 -7.40 6.90 -3.26
N ALA A 132 -6.61 6.21 -2.44
CA ALA A 132 -6.42 4.76 -2.54
C ALA A 132 -7.75 4.00 -2.43
N TYR A 133 -8.52 4.24 -1.37
CA TYR A 133 -9.82 3.58 -1.18
C TYR A 133 -10.80 3.87 -2.33
N SER A 134 -10.91 5.14 -2.76
CA SER A 134 -11.79 5.53 -3.86
C SER A 134 -11.41 4.85 -5.17
N MET A 135 -10.11 4.82 -5.50
CA MET A 135 -9.64 4.25 -6.76
C MET A 135 -9.81 2.74 -6.82
N LEU A 136 -9.53 2.01 -5.72
CA LEU A 136 -9.74 0.56 -5.68
C LEU A 136 -11.19 0.18 -6.01
N LYS A 137 -12.16 0.95 -5.49
CA LYS A 137 -13.59 0.72 -5.74
C LYS A 137 -14.03 0.99 -7.18
N SER A 138 -13.36 1.92 -7.86
CA SER A 138 -13.68 2.27 -9.25
C SER A 138 -12.87 1.47 -10.27
N THR A 139 -11.93 0.63 -9.83
CA THR A 139 -11.05 -0.13 -10.73
C THR A 139 -11.80 -1.33 -11.32
N SER A 140 -11.99 -1.34 -12.64
CA SER A 140 -12.83 -2.33 -13.33
C SER A 140 -12.29 -3.77 -13.33
N TRP A 141 -10.97 -3.95 -13.21
CA TRP A 141 -10.31 -5.26 -13.09
C TRP A 141 -10.16 -5.74 -11.62
N LEU A 142 -10.81 -5.06 -10.68
CA LEU A 142 -10.97 -5.53 -9.31
C LEU A 142 -12.41 -6.00 -9.11
N GLN A 143 -12.61 -7.31 -9.13
CA GLN A 143 -13.92 -7.90 -8.89
C GLN A 143 -14.23 -7.86 -7.40
N GLN A 144 -15.05 -6.89 -6.98
CA GLN A 144 -15.40 -6.70 -5.57
C GLN A 144 -16.01 -7.96 -4.95
N ILE A 145 -15.41 -8.41 -3.85
CA ILE A 145 -15.91 -9.52 -3.01
C ILE A 145 -16.62 -8.94 -1.78
N ASN A 146 -16.00 -7.94 -1.14
CA ASN A 146 -16.52 -7.31 0.06
C ASN A 146 -16.24 -5.80 0.05
N ASN A 147 -17.15 -5.03 0.61
CA ASN A 147 -17.01 -3.60 0.82
C ASN A 147 -17.89 -3.19 2.00
N ASP A 148 -17.30 -3.16 3.18
CA ASP A 148 -18.03 -2.93 4.43
C ASP A 148 -17.31 -1.94 5.35
N VAL A 149 -18.11 -1.33 6.21
CA VAL A 149 -17.64 -0.41 7.25
C VAL A 149 -17.90 -1.08 8.59
N GLN A 150 -16.86 -1.25 9.39
CA GLN A 150 -16.95 -1.91 10.69
C GLN A 150 -16.40 -1.01 11.78
N ASP A 151 -17.20 -0.78 12.82
CA ASP A 151 -16.73 -0.16 14.05
C ASP A 151 -16.25 -1.27 15.00
N ARG A 152 -15.01 -1.16 15.47
CA ARG A 152 -14.41 -2.10 16.41
C ARG A 152 -13.82 -1.35 17.60
N THR A 153 -13.73 -2.03 18.73
CA THR A 153 -13.08 -1.48 19.93
C THR A 153 -11.98 -2.44 20.36
N ILE A 154 -10.78 -1.90 20.52
CA ILE A 154 -9.66 -2.59 21.15
C ILE A 154 -9.54 -2.08 22.58
N GLU A 155 -9.60 -2.99 23.54
CA GLU A 155 -9.35 -2.71 24.94
C GLU A 155 -8.30 -3.69 25.47
N CYS A 156 -7.08 -3.21 25.68
CA CYS A 156 -5.94 -4.03 26.06
C CYS A 156 -4.89 -3.26 26.87
N LYS A 157 -3.89 -3.96 27.38
CA LYS A 157 -2.70 -3.31 27.95
C LYS A 157 -1.97 -2.54 26.85
N SER A 158 -1.35 -1.42 27.21
CA SER A 158 -0.55 -0.63 26.27
C SER A 158 0.55 -1.46 25.58
N SER A 159 1.17 -2.39 26.32
CA SER A 159 2.18 -3.31 25.78
C SER A 159 1.68 -4.22 24.67
N ASP A 160 0.37 -4.50 24.62
CA ASP A 160 -0.23 -5.52 23.74
C ASP A 160 -0.97 -4.88 22.54
N PHE A 161 -1.02 -3.55 22.48
CA PHE A 161 -1.84 -2.82 21.53
C PHE A 161 -1.49 -3.08 20.07
N HIS A 162 -0.20 -3.12 19.74
CA HIS A 162 0.26 -3.38 18.38
C HIS A 162 -0.21 -4.77 17.88
N ALA A 163 -0.13 -5.81 18.72
CA ALA A 163 -0.59 -7.15 18.38
C ALA A 163 -2.12 -7.19 18.22
N ALA A 164 -2.86 -6.52 19.10
CA ALA A 164 -4.31 -6.42 19.01
C ALA A 164 -4.76 -5.69 17.74
N LEU A 165 -4.09 -4.58 17.37
CA LEU A 165 -4.39 -3.81 16.16
C LEU A 165 -4.25 -4.66 14.89
N ILE A 166 -3.19 -5.47 14.79
CA ILE A 166 -3.03 -6.36 13.64
C ILE A 166 -4.06 -7.46 13.60
N HIS A 167 -4.34 -8.04 14.76
CA HIS A 167 -5.33 -9.09 14.84
C HIS A 167 -6.65 -8.57 14.26
N GLU A 168 -7.07 -7.37 14.67
CA GLU A 168 -8.29 -6.76 14.15
C GLU A 168 -8.21 -6.41 12.66
N ALA A 169 -7.08 -5.90 12.16
CA ALA A 169 -6.93 -5.54 10.75
C ALA A 169 -6.88 -6.76 9.80
N ILE A 170 -6.36 -7.90 10.26
CA ILE A 170 -6.03 -9.06 9.42
C ILE A 170 -7.00 -10.23 9.61
N ILE A 171 -7.73 -10.27 10.73
CA ILE A 171 -8.66 -11.37 11.02
C ILE A 171 -9.65 -11.61 9.86
N GLY A 172 -9.82 -12.89 9.53
CA GLY A 172 -10.66 -13.32 8.42
C GLY A 172 -10.07 -13.09 7.03
N TYR A 173 -8.84 -12.57 6.90
CA TYR A 173 -8.13 -12.51 5.60
C TYR A 173 -7.17 -13.68 5.41
N VAL A 174 -6.26 -13.87 6.38
CA VAL A 174 -5.22 -14.90 6.39
C VAL A 174 -5.12 -15.54 7.78
N SER A 175 -4.66 -16.78 7.82
CA SER A 175 -4.37 -17.45 9.09
C SER A 175 -3.09 -16.89 9.72
N LEU A 176 -3.24 -16.24 10.87
CA LEU A 176 -2.11 -15.66 11.62
C LEU A 176 -1.29 -16.77 12.30
N THR A 177 -0.12 -17.08 11.72
CA THR A 177 0.88 -17.94 12.38
C THR A 177 1.84 -17.07 13.22
N PRO A 178 2.50 -17.62 14.25
CA PRO A 178 3.49 -16.86 15.04
C PRO A 178 4.60 -16.24 14.18
N ARG A 179 5.03 -16.94 13.13
CA ARG A 179 6.01 -16.45 12.15
C ARG A 179 5.49 -15.25 11.37
N LEU A 180 4.22 -15.29 10.97
CA LEU A 180 3.61 -14.20 10.24
C LEU A 180 3.46 -12.96 11.13
N LEU A 181 3.02 -13.14 12.37
CA LEU A 181 2.95 -12.06 13.37
C LEU A 181 4.31 -11.39 13.57
N GLN A 182 5.38 -12.18 13.75
CA GLN A 182 6.74 -11.66 13.85
C GLN A 182 7.17 -10.88 12.60
N SER A 183 6.75 -11.33 11.42
CA SER A 183 7.07 -10.65 10.16
C SER A 183 6.31 -9.33 9.99
N LEU A 184 5.15 -9.19 10.62
CA LEU A 184 4.35 -7.98 10.55
C LEU A 184 4.68 -6.96 11.65
N GLU A 185 5.47 -7.35 12.65
CA GLU A 185 5.88 -6.51 13.77
C GLU A 185 6.52 -5.16 13.33
N PRO A 186 7.40 -5.08 12.31
CA PRO A 186 7.93 -3.78 11.87
C PRO A 186 6.86 -2.84 11.32
N VAL A 187 5.91 -3.38 10.54
CA VAL A 187 4.78 -2.61 9.98
C VAL A 187 3.88 -2.11 11.11
N LEU A 188 3.65 -2.95 12.11
CA LEU A 188 2.91 -2.58 13.31
C LEU A 188 3.53 -1.44 14.08
N MET A 189 4.83 -1.56 14.36
CA MET A 189 5.55 -0.54 15.10
C MET A 189 5.55 0.79 14.34
N ALA A 190 5.64 0.75 13.01
CA ALA A 190 5.52 1.93 12.16
C ALA A 190 4.11 2.56 12.23
N ILE A 191 3.06 1.74 12.21
CA ILE A 191 1.68 2.23 12.38
C ILE A 191 1.53 2.89 13.74
N VAL A 192 1.90 2.22 14.84
CA VAL A 192 1.77 2.79 16.19
C VAL A 192 2.59 4.07 16.34
N SER A 193 3.84 4.09 15.85
CA SER A 193 4.69 5.28 15.87
C SER A 193 4.10 6.45 15.06
N SER A 194 3.36 6.14 13.98
CA SER A 194 2.66 7.16 13.20
C SER A 194 1.45 7.75 13.94
N LEU A 195 0.89 7.05 14.93
CA LEU A 195 -0.22 7.55 15.76
C LEU A 195 0.31 8.53 16.81
N ASP A 196 1.40 8.20 17.48
CA ASP A 196 2.04 9.05 18.50
C ASP A 196 2.44 10.43 17.96
N THR A 197 2.82 10.50 16.68
CA THR A 197 3.29 11.73 16.01
C THR A 197 2.14 12.62 15.48
N SER A 198 0.91 12.12 15.49
CA SER A 198 -0.23 12.78 14.85
C SER A 198 -0.88 13.91 15.68
N GLY A 199 -0.59 14.00 16.98
CA GLY A 199 -0.92 15.17 17.80
C GLY A 199 -2.41 15.49 17.94
N GLY A 200 -3.27 14.46 17.95
CA GLY A 200 -4.73 14.60 18.18
C GLY A 200 -5.58 14.87 16.94
N ASP A 201 -4.98 14.95 15.75
CA ASP A 201 -5.73 14.93 14.49
C ASP A 201 -6.11 13.48 14.13
N ASN A 202 -7.40 13.23 13.87
CA ASN A 202 -7.86 11.94 13.33
C ASN A 202 -7.24 11.72 11.95
N GLN A 203 -6.13 10.98 11.90
CA GLN A 203 -5.49 10.61 10.64
C GLN A 203 -5.87 9.19 10.26
N ALA A 204 -6.36 9.03 9.04
CA ALA A 204 -6.58 7.72 8.45
C ALA A 204 -5.24 7.00 8.19
N ARG A 205 -5.23 5.71 8.48
CA ARG A 205 -4.12 4.77 8.24
C ARG A 205 -4.64 3.65 7.37
N THR A 206 -3.87 3.23 6.38
CA THR A 206 -4.33 2.27 5.38
C THR A 206 -3.36 1.11 5.25
N LEU A 207 -3.87 -0.10 5.36
CA LEU A 207 -3.14 -1.31 5.08
C LEU A 207 -3.65 -1.90 3.77
N VAL A 208 -2.77 -2.05 2.78
CA VAL A 208 -3.06 -2.72 1.51
C VAL A 208 -2.40 -4.09 1.56
N MET A 209 -3.22 -5.14 1.49
CA MET A 209 -2.83 -6.52 1.68
C MET A 209 -3.08 -7.35 0.43
N GLU A 210 -2.12 -8.19 0.07
CA GLU A 210 -2.22 -9.13 -1.04
C GLU A 210 -2.18 -10.55 -0.51
N LYS A 211 -3.12 -11.40 -0.91
CA LYS A 211 -3.02 -12.85 -0.67
C LYS A 211 -3.16 -13.60 -1.99
N TYR A 212 -2.58 -14.79 -2.04
CA TYR A 212 -2.67 -15.66 -3.21
C TYR A 212 -3.18 -17.02 -2.79
N GLU A 213 -4.18 -17.54 -3.50
CA GLU A 213 -4.79 -18.84 -3.20
C GLU A 213 -4.68 -19.74 -4.43
N TYR A 214 -4.16 -20.95 -4.22
CA TYR A 214 -4.10 -21.96 -5.27
C TYR A 214 -5.44 -22.70 -5.35
N VAL A 215 -6.00 -22.78 -6.55
CA VAL A 215 -7.26 -23.46 -6.86
C VAL A 215 -6.93 -24.73 -7.65
N SER A 216 -7.07 -25.88 -6.98
CA SER A 216 -6.65 -27.18 -7.51
C SER A 216 -7.49 -27.66 -8.71
N GLU A 217 -8.74 -27.22 -8.77
CA GLU A 217 -9.74 -27.65 -9.76
C GLU A 217 -9.36 -27.23 -11.18
N ASN A 218 -8.65 -26.12 -11.32
CA ASN A 218 -8.24 -25.55 -12.61
C ASN A 218 -6.74 -25.22 -12.68
N ASP A 219 -5.95 -25.73 -11.74
CA ASP A 219 -4.49 -25.49 -11.62
C ASP A 219 -4.11 -24.00 -11.72
N SER A 220 -4.92 -23.13 -11.08
CA SER A 220 -4.74 -21.68 -11.16
C SER A 220 -4.39 -21.06 -9.81
N ILE A 221 -3.81 -19.86 -9.84
CA ILE A 221 -3.55 -19.06 -8.65
C ILE A 221 -4.40 -17.80 -8.76
N LYS A 222 -5.21 -17.53 -7.74
CA LYS A 222 -6.00 -16.31 -7.62
C LYS A 222 -5.27 -15.31 -6.74
N ALA A 223 -5.21 -14.05 -7.17
CA ALA A 223 -4.70 -12.95 -6.37
C ALA A 223 -5.87 -12.14 -5.82
N TYR A 224 -5.80 -11.82 -4.53
CA TYR A 224 -6.78 -11.00 -3.85
C TYR A 224 -6.07 -9.77 -3.28
N ILE A 225 -6.76 -8.64 -3.34
CA ILE A 225 -6.34 -7.41 -2.68
C ILE A 225 -7.38 -7.04 -1.63
N ARG A 226 -6.91 -6.72 -0.42
CA ARG A 226 -7.71 -6.15 0.64
C ARG A 226 -7.12 -4.82 1.08
N LEU A 227 -7.92 -3.77 1.06
CA LEU A 227 -7.57 -2.49 1.64
C LEU A 227 -8.37 -2.31 2.93
N VAL A 228 -7.65 -1.98 4.00
CA VAL A 228 -8.21 -1.71 5.32
C VAL A 228 -7.76 -0.32 5.73
N ALA A 229 -8.65 0.67 5.64
CA ALA A 229 -8.40 2.00 6.15
C ALA A 229 -9.04 2.14 7.53
N PHE A 230 -8.31 2.69 8.50
CA PHE A 230 -8.79 2.88 9.85
C PHE A 230 -8.35 4.21 10.43
N GLU A 231 -9.23 4.77 11.25
CA GLU A 231 -8.96 5.93 12.09
C GLU A 231 -8.88 5.46 13.53
N VAL A 232 -7.86 5.91 14.24
CA VAL A 232 -7.61 5.55 15.64
C VAL A 232 -8.08 6.70 16.52
N THR A 233 -9.11 6.44 17.32
CA THR A 233 -9.55 7.38 18.37
C THR A 233 -9.06 6.84 19.70
N GLU A 234 -7.93 7.37 20.18
CA GLU A 234 -7.28 6.86 21.38
C GLU A 234 -7.81 7.50 22.65
N SER A 235 -8.08 6.67 23.64
CA SER A 235 -8.25 7.10 25.03
C SER A 235 -7.36 6.24 25.93
N PHE A 236 -6.40 6.88 26.59
CA PHE A 236 -5.55 6.24 27.58
C PHE A 236 -6.19 6.35 28.96
N TYR A 237 -6.17 5.27 29.72
CA TYR A 237 -6.57 5.30 31.13
C TYR A 237 -5.69 4.36 31.95
N ASN A 238 -5.43 4.77 33.19
CA ASN A 238 -4.64 3.99 34.13
C ASN A 238 -5.55 3.13 34.98
N ILE A 239 -5.30 1.83 35.01
CA ILE A 239 -5.94 0.91 35.95
C ILE A 239 -4.96 0.68 37.11
N PRO A 240 -5.33 1.00 38.36
CA PRO A 240 -4.50 0.69 39.51
C PRO A 240 -4.37 -0.84 39.68
N GLU A 241 -3.15 -1.35 39.65
CA GLU A 241 -2.81 -2.76 39.93
C GLU A 241 -2.16 -2.84 41.33
N GLY A 242 -2.99 -3.13 42.34
CA GLY A 242 -2.52 -3.31 43.72
C GLY A 242 -2.04 -2.03 44.42
N LYS A 243 -1.15 -2.18 45.40
CA LYS A 243 -0.72 -1.08 46.30
C LYS A 243 0.37 -0.17 45.72
N SER A 244 1.04 -0.57 44.64
CA SER A 244 2.20 0.16 44.10
C SER A 244 2.35 0.11 42.58
N GLY A 245 1.50 -0.62 41.85
CA GLY A 245 1.54 -0.69 40.39
C GLY A 245 0.42 0.16 39.76
N GLN A 246 0.76 0.97 38.77
CA GLN A 246 -0.21 1.46 37.79
C GLN A 246 0.06 0.72 36.48
N GLN A 247 -0.98 0.13 35.89
CA GLN A 247 -0.91 -0.44 34.56
C GLN A 247 -1.68 0.45 33.60
N GLN A 248 -1.03 0.85 32.51
CA GLN A 248 -1.65 1.67 31.49
C GLN A 248 -2.44 0.78 30.53
N TRP A 249 -3.72 1.08 30.41
CA TRP A 249 -4.63 0.43 29.48
C TRP A 249 -4.98 1.41 28.35
N ILE A 250 -5.24 0.83 27.18
CA ILE A 250 -5.65 1.55 25.99
C ILE A 250 -7.05 1.07 25.64
N LYS A 251 -7.97 2.03 25.48
CA LYS A 251 -9.26 1.80 24.82
C LYS A 251 -9.30 2.65 23.58
N CYS A 252 -9.32 1.96 22.45
CA CYS A 252 -9.30 2.56 21.13
C CYS A 252 -10.55 2.16 20.37
N SER A 253 -11.29 3.14 19.83
CA SER A 253 -12.31 2.85 18.83
C SER A 253 -11.72 3.02 17.44
N LEU A 254 -11.91 1.99 16.61
CA LEU A 254 -11.41 1.89 15.26
C LEU A 254 -12.59 1.82 14.30
N LYS A 255 -12.57 2.66 13.27
CA LYS A 255 -13.51 2.54 12.17
C LYS A 255 -12.80 1.97 10.96
N PHE A 256 -13.07 0.72 10.64
CA PHE A 256 -12.48 0.03 9.50
C PHE A 256 -13.33 0.23 8.25
N LEU A 257 -12.71 0.77 7.20
CA LEU A 257 -13.20 0.72 5.83
C LEU A 257 -12.50 -0.45 5.14
N ASN A 258 -13.23 -1.54 4.97
CA ASN A 258 -12.70 -2.75 4.37
C ASN A 258 -13.18 -2.83 2.92
N TYR A 259 -12.24 -3.04 2.01
CA TYR A 259 -12.53 -3.38 0.63
C TYR A 259 -11.73 -4.63 0.27
N GLU A 260 -12.38 -5.64 -0.26
CA GLU A 260 -11.73 -6.85 -0.76
C GLU A 260 -12.18 -7.14 -2.19
N ALA A 261 -11.23 -7.46 -3.05
CA ALA A 261 -11.49 -7.79 -4.44
C ALA A 261 -10.58 -8.90 -4.94
N LEU A 262 -11.09 -9.68 -5.90
CA LEU A 262 -10.30 -10.57 -6.74
C LEU A 262 -9.66 -9.74 -7.86
N PHE A 263 -8.36 -9.93 -8.06
CA PHE A 263 -7.61 -9.28 -9.13
C PHE A 263 -7.80 -10.06 -10.44
N ASP A 264 -8.45 -9.42 -11.41
CA ASP A 264 -8.64 -9.96 -12.75
C ASP A 264 -7.43 -9.62 -13.62
N MET A 265 -6.49 -10.57 -13.69
CA MET A 265 -5.24 -10.40 -14.44
C MET A 265 -5.49 -10.17 -15.94
N GLU A 266 -6.49 -10.83 -16.52
CA GLU A 266 -6.78 -10.71 -17.95
C GLU A 266 -7.30 -9.31 -18.26
N ALA A 267 -8.23 -8.81 -17.45
CA ALA A 267 -8.73 -7.44 -17.56
C ALA A 267 -7.62 -6.40 -17.32
N TRP A 268 -6.72 -6.63 -16.35
CA TRP A 268 -5.56 -5.77 -16.11
C TRP A 268 -4.64 -5.68 -17.34
N LYS A 269 -4.27 -6.83 -17.92
CA LYS A 269 -3.38 -6.90 -19.09
C LYS A 269 -4.03 -6.34 -20.35
N ALA A 270 -5.35 -6.44 -20.48
CA ALA A 270 -6.10 -5.86 -21.58
C ALA A 270 -6.27 -4.34 -21.45
N SER A 271 -6.04 -3.76 -20.27
CA SER A 271 -6.19 -2.32 -20.05
C SER A 271 -5.12 -1.51 -20.79
N ASP A 272 -5.49 -0.33 -21.28
CA ASP A 272 -4.60 0.53 -22.06
C ASP A 272 -3.37 1.02 -21.26
N HIS A 273 -3.41 0.95 -19.94
CA HIS A 273 -2.33 1.33 -19.04
C HIS A 273 -1.08 0.45 -19.17
N VAL A 274 -1.24 -0.82 -19.58
CA VAL A 274 -0.11 -1.74 -19.80
C VAL A 274 0.59 -1.47 -21.14
N ARG A 275 -0.16 -0.99 -22.14
CA ARG A 275 0.32 -0.82 -23.53
C ARG A 275 1.30 0.35 -23.69
N VAL A 276 1.16 1.39 -22.85
CA VAL A 276 2.02 2.59 -22.90
C VAL A 276 3.45 2.28 -22.43
N ASN A 277 3.64 1.34 -21.50
CA ASN A 277 4.97 0.98 -20.98
C ASN A 277 5.74 0.03 -21.92
N THR A 278 5.07 -0.78 -22.74
CA THR A 278 5.74 -1.73 -23.66
C THR A 278 6.21 -1.06 -24.96
N ALA A 279 5.48 -0.05 -25.45
CA ALA A 279 5.84 0.68 -26.67
C ALA A 279 7.14 1.49 -26.50
N ALA A 280 7.40 2.04 -25.31
CA ALA A 280 8.63 2.78 -25.00
C ALA A 280 9.89 1.89 -24.99
N MET A 281 9.75 0.57 -24.81
CA MET A 281 10.89 -0.36 -24.85
C MET A 281 11.25 -0.87 -26.24
N HIS A 282 10.39 -0.68 -27.25
CA HIS A 282 10.65 -1.15 -28.63
C HIS A 282 11.06 -0.03 -29.60
N SER A 283 11.07 1.23 -29.18
CA SER A 283 11.48 2.37 -30.03
C SER A 283 12.97 2.69 -30.02
N ASP A 284 13.78 2.09 -29.13
CA ASP A 284 15.24 2.30 -29.08
C ASP A 284 16.06 1.47 -30.08
N GLY A 285 15.38 0.79 -31.01
CA GLY A 285 15.99 -0.06 -32.02
C GLY A 285 15.78 0.44 -33.44
N THR A 286 16.20 1.66 -33.79
CA THR A 286 16.28 2.03 -35.22
C THR A 286 17.41 3.01 -35.57
N ASN A 287 18.37 2.47 -36.33
CA ASN A 287 19.21 3.06 -37.37
C ASN A 287 20.23 4.16 -37.01
N ILE A 288 21.46 3.71 -36.77
CA ILE A 288 22.64 4.42 -37.25
C ILE A 288 23.06 3.70 -38.54
N GLU A 289 22.80 4.33 -39.69
CA GLU A 289 23.62 4.14 -40.90
C GLU A 289 24.87 5.03 -40.81
#